data_AF-A0A925B9L3-F1
#
_entry.id   AF-A0A925B9L3-F1
#
_cell.length_a   1.000
_cell.length_b   1.000
_cell.length_c   1.000
_cell.angle_alpha   90.00
_cell.angle_beta   90.00
_cell.angle_gamma   90.00
#
_symmetry.space_group_name_H-M   'P 1'
#
loop_
_entity.id
_entity.type
_entity.pdbx_description
1 polymer ?
#
loop_
_entity_poly.entity_id
_entity_poly.type
_entity_poly.pdbx_seq_one_letter_code
_entity_poly.pdbx_strand_id
1 'polypeptide(L)'
;MSVFLLLLVALFIAYRFVSDRADEARQTARDTQKIAQRRAALVRAPDSPSAYESLGDALREASRYAEARASYETARGMMQDHEATGAGHLGGGGLDNKIRLVSLDISEERERPKSYVAQIVRRETVCRQCGCINAPDAHHCVQCGAGLLTNTFLDAWQRDDVRHPILREVREGAVIISVVLLAVYLASWMPIEIKGVLLLSTIIVLAIKGLRAITDK
;
A
#
# COMPACT_ATOMS: atom_id res chain seq x y z
N MET A 1 -31.50 -3.82 23.18
CA MET A 1 -31.17 -4.25 21.81
C MET A 1 -29.97 -3.52 21.21
N SER A 2 -29.81 -2.20 21.43
CA SER A 2 -28.66 -1.41 20.93
C SER A 2 -27.29 -1.85 21.48
N VAL A 3 -27.23 -2.32 22.74
CA VAL A 3 -25.97 -2.80 23.36
C VAL A 3 -25.45 -4.08 22.71
N PHE A 4 -26.35 -4.99 22.30
CA PHE A 4 -25.99 -6.24 21.63
C PHE A 4 -25.41 -5.98 20.23
N LEU A 5 -26.02 -5.06 19.48
CA LEU A 5 -25.51 -4.66 18.16
C LEU A 5 -24.14 -3.95 18.27
N LEU A 6 -23.97 -3.05 19.26
CA LEU A 6 -22.70 -2.39 19.53
C LEU A 6 -21.62 -3.39 19.95
N LEU A 7 -21.97 -4.41 20.74
CA LEU A 7 -21.07 -5.51 21.09
C LEU A 7 -20.65 -6.33 19.87
N LEU A 8 -21.57 -6.67 18.96
CA LEU A 8 -21.22 -7.40 17.74
C LEU A 8 -20.32 -6.58 16.80
N VAL A 9 -20.58 -5.28 16.66
CA VAL A 9 -19.72 -4.37 15.87
C VAL A 9 -18.35 -4.23 16.52
N ALA A 10 -18.29 -4.06 17.85
CA ALA A 10 -17.03 -3.98 18.59
C ALA A 10 -16.23 -5.29 18.49
N LEU A 11 -16.90 -6.45 18.59
CA LEU A 11 -16.29 -7.77 18.40
C LEU A 11 -15.80 -7.98 16.98
N PHE A 12 -16.55 -7.52 15.97
CA PHE A 12 -16.13 -7.59 14.58
C PHE A 12 -14.89 -6.72 14.33
N ILE A 13 -14.87 -5.47 14.82
CA ILE A 13 -13.70 -4.59 14.72
C ILE A 13 -12.49 -5.18 15.44
N ALA A 14 -12.69 -5.70 16.67
CA ALA A 14 -11.63 -6.33 17.45
C ALA A 14 -11.09 -7.59 16.74
N TYR A 15 -11.96 -8.45 16.23
CA TYR A 15 -11.59 -9.63 15.45
C TYR A 15 -10.77 -9.24 14.22
N ARG A 16 -11.24 -8.26 13.44
CA ARG A 16 -10.56 -7.77 12.23
C ARG A 16 -9.19 -7.19 12.56
N PHE A 17 -9.08 -6.40 13.63
CA PHE A 17 -7.81 -5.83 14.04
C PHE A 17 -6.80 -6.90 14.49
N VAL A 18 -7.26 -7.90 15.24
CA VAL A 18 -6.42 -9.02 15.66
C VAL A 18 -6.03 -9.90 14.48
N SER A 19 -6.95 -10.17 13.55
CA SER A 19 -6.67 -10.96 12.34
C SER A 19 -5.67 -10.24 11.42
N ASP A 20 -5.86 -8.94 11.19
CA ASP A 20 -4.98 -8.16 10.30
C ASP A 20 -3.56 -8.12 10.88
N ARG A 21 -3.39 -7.88 12.19
CA ARG A 21 -2.08 -7.96 12.84
C ARG A 21 -1.46 -9.36 12.81
N ALA A 22 -2.27 -10.41 12.94
CA ALA A 22 -1.78 -11.77 12.85
C ALA A 22 -1.28 -12.10 11.44
N ASP A 23 -1.97 -11.62 10.40
CA ASP A 23 -1.58 -11.84 9.01
C ASP A 23 -0.36 -11.00 8.61
N GLU A 24 -0.27 -9.74 9.07
CA GLU A 24 0.94 -8.91 8.94
C GLU A 24 2.17 -9.57 9.57
N ALA A 25 2.03 -10.11 10.79
CA ALA A 25 3.12 -10.82 11.46
C ALA A 25 3.54 -12.09 10.72
N ARG A 26 2.56 -12.88 10.22
CA ARG A 26 2.83 -14.07 9.40
C ARG A 26 3.54 -13.71 8.10
N GLN A 27 3.12 -12.64 7.44
CA GLN A 27 3.73 -12.17 6.20
C GLN A 27 5.18 -11.74 6.44
N THR A 28 5.41 -10.92 7.47
CA THR A 28 6.76 -10.49 7.88
C THR A 28 7.68 -11.67 8.17
N ALA A 29 7.17 -12.70 8.85
CA ALA A 29 7.93 -13.92 9.14
C ALA A 29 8.28 -14.70 7.86
N ARG A 30 7.33 -14.85 6.93
CA ARG A 30 7.54 -15.51 5.63
C ARG A 30 8.57 -14.78 4.79
N ASP A 31 8.47 -13.45 4.72
CA ASP A 31 9.39 -12.62 3.93
C ASP A 31 10.81 -12.66 4.51
N THR A 32 10.94 -12.59 5.83
CA THR A 32 12.22 -12.74 6.53
C THR A 32 12.84 -14.10 6.25
N GLN A 33 12.05 -15.18 6.30
CA GLN A 33 12.51 -16.53 6.02
C GLN A 33 12.97 -16.67 4.55
N LYS A 34 12.20 -16.15 3.59
CA LYS A 34 12.56 -16.14 2.16
C LYS A 34 13.90 -15.44 1.94
N ILE A 35 14.07 -14.24 2.51
CA ILE A 35 15.32 -13.46 2.39
C ILE A 35 16.50 -14.25 2.99
N ALA A 36 16.34 -14.85 4.17
CA ALA A 36 17.39 -15.63 4.81
C ALA A 36 17.81 -16.83 3.94
N GLN A 37 16.85 -17.55 3.34
CA GLN A 37 17.14 -18.65 2.42
C GLN A 37 17.90 -18.20 1.18
N ARG A 38 17.55 -17.05 0.59
CA ARG A 38 18.27 -16.49 -0.57
C ARG A 38 19.68 -16.03 -0.21
N ARG A 39 19.87 -15.42 0.97
CA ARG A 39 21.20 -15.08 1.48
C ARG A 39 22.06 -16.33 1.72
N ALA A 40 21.50 -17.41 2.24
CA ALA A 40 22.21 -18.68 2.40
C ALA A 40 22.59 -19.32 1.04
N ALA A 41 21.82 -19.10 -0.02
CA ALA A 41 22.19 -19.53 -1.37
C ALA A 41 23.43 -18.79 -1.89
N LEU A 42 23.55 -17.48 -1.62
CA LEU A 42 24.71 -16.67 -1.99
C LEU A 42 26.01 -17.15 -1.33
N VAL A 43 25.95 -17.68 -0.10
CA VAL A 43 27.13 -18.25 0.56
C VAL A 43 27.69 -19.46 -0.21
N ARG A 44 26.81 -20.23 -0.87
CA ARG A 44 27.20 -21.42 -1.64
C ARG A 44 27.63 -21.10 -3.06
N ALA A 45 27.11 -20.02 -3.65
CA ALA A 45 27.39 -19.59 -5.02
C ALA A 45 27.52 -18.06 -5.06
N PRO A 46 28.64 -17.51 -4.58
CA PRO A 46 28.84 -16.05 -4.49
C PRO A 46 28.94 -15.38 -5.85
N ASP A 47 29.34 -16.10 -6.90
CA ASP A 47 29.54 -15.56 -8.25
C ASP A 47 28.36 -15.89 -9.19
N SER A 48 27.14 -16.02 -8.63
CA SER A 48 25.94 -16.34 -9.42
C SER A 48 25.03 -15.12 -9.58
N PRO A 49 24.95 -14.51 -10.78
CA PRO A 49 24.02 -13.41 -11.03
C PRO A 49 22.55 -13.76 -10.71
N SER A 50 22.14 -14.99 -10.99
CA SER A 50 20.77 -15.48 -10.72
C SER A 50 20.45 -15.57 -9.22
N ALA A 51 21.45 -15.83 -8.38
CA ALA A 51 21.27 -15.84 -6.93
C ALA A 51 21.02 -14.42 -6.38
N TYR A 52 21.73 -13.42 -6.90
CA TYR A 52 21.49 -12.00 -6.59
C TYR A 52 20.15 -11.50 -7.13
N GLU A 53 19.77 -11.90 -8.34
CA GLU A 53 18.44 -11.61 -8.89
C GLU A 53 17.33 -12.18 -8.00
N SER A 54 17.46 -13.44 -7.58
CA SER A 54 16.50 -14.09 -6.69
C SER A 54 16.41 -13.43 -5.30
N LEU A 55 17.53 -12.91 -4.80
CA LEU A 55 17.55 -12.12 -3.56
C LEU A 55 16.82 -10.79 -3.76
N GLY A 56 17.05 -10.11 -4.88
CA GLY A 56 16.36 -8.88 -5.25
C GLY A 56 14.83 -9.08 -5.33
N ASP A 57 14.38 -10.19 -5.93
CA ASP A 57 12.96 -10.53 -6.01
C ASP A 57 12.34 -10.71 -4.62
N ALA A 58 13.02 -11.46 -3.73
CA ALA A 58 12.58 -11.68 -2.35
C ALA A 58 12.57 -10.38 -1.52
N LEU A 59 13.54 -9.49 -1.72
CA LEU A 59 13.61 -8.19 -1.05
C LEU A 59 12.51 -7.24 -1.54
N ARG A 60 12.21 -7.25 -2.85
CA ARG A 60 11.13 -6.46 -3.43
C ARG A 60 9.76 -6.92 -2.95
N GLU A 61 9.52 -8.24 -2.87
CA GLU A 61 8.28 -8.79 -2.29
C GLU A 61 8.11 -8.38 -0.83
N ALA A 62 9.20 -8.31 -0.07
CA ALA A 62 9.24 -7.81 1.30
C ALA A 62 9.18 -6.27 1.42
N SER A 63 8.94 -5.54 0.33
CA SER A 63 8.95 -4.06 0.26
C SER A 63 10.27 -3.41 0.70
N ARG A 64 11.39 -4.14 0.69
CA ARG A 64 12.74 -3.63 1.01
C ARG A 64 13.43 -3.13 -0.26
N TYR A 65 12.83 -2.11 -0.88
CA TYR A 65 13.15 -1.72 -2.25
C TYR A 65 14.60 -1.26 -2.46
N ALA A 66 15.19 -0.52 -1.51
CA ALA A 66 16.59 -0.09 -1.60
C ALA A 66 17.57 -1.28 -1.67
N GLU A 67 17.36 -2.30 -0.83
CA GLU A 67 18.18 -3.51 -0.83
C GLU A 67 17.92 -4.38 -2.07
N ALA A 68 16.67 -4.42 -2.53
CA ALA A 68 16.32 -5.10 -3.77
C ALA A 68 17.08 -4.50 -4.97
N ARG A 69 17.12 -3.17 -5.05
CA ARG A 69 17.85 -2.43 -6.09
C ARG A 69 19.33 -2.80 -6.10
N ALA A 70 19.98 -2.74 -4.95
CA ALA A 70 21.39 -3.07 -4.80
C ALA A 70 21.68 -4.52 -5.22
N SER A 71 20.76 -5.45 -4.95
CA SER A 71 20.89 -6.86 -5.35
C SER A 71 20.81 -7.00 -6.87
N TYR A 72 19.87 -6.33 -7.53
CA TYR A 72 19.78 -6.34 -9.00
C TYR A 72 20.96 -5.63 -9.68
N GLU A 73 21.46 -4.53 -9.11
CA GLU A 73 22.65 -3.84 -9.64
C GLU A 73 23.89 -4.72 -9.55
N THR A 74 24.06 -5.47 -8.45
CA THR A 74 25.12 -6.47 -8.32
C THR A 74 25.00 -7.57 -9.38
N ALA A 75 23.81 -8.14 -9.56
CA ALA A 75 23.57 -9.17 -10.58
C ALA A 75 23.89 -8.67 -11.99
N ARG A 76 23.51 -7.42 -12.30
CA ARG A 76 23.78 -6.78 -13.60
C ARG A 76 25.28 -6.57 -13.84
N GLY A 77 26.02 -6.09 -12.83
CA GLY A 77 27.46 -5.91 -12.93
C GLY A 77 28.18 -7.22 -13.24
N MET A 78 27.82 -8.29 -12.53
CA MET A 78 28.40 -9.62 -12.77
C MET A 78 28.10 -10.12 -14.19
N MET A 79 26.88 -9.94 -14.71
CA MET A 79 26.56 -10.33 -16.09
C MET A 79 27.37 -9.54 -17.13
N GLN A 80 27.58 -8.24 -16.90
CA GLN A 80 28.39 -7.40 -17.79
C GLN A 80 29.86 -7.85 -17.81
N ASP A 81 30.41 -8.23 -16.64
CA ASP A 81 31.77 -8.77 -16.53
C ASP A 81 31.91 -10.14 -17.22
N HIS A 82 30.88 -10.99 -17.13
CA HIS A 82 30.81 -12.28 -17.82
C HIS A 82 30.68 -12.15 -19.36
N GLU A 83 29.90 -11.17 -19.84
CA GLU A 83 29.78 -10.90 -21.27
C GLU A 83 31.07 -10.30 -21.85
N ALA A 84 31.77 -9.44 -21.09
CA ALA A 84 33.05 -8.85 -21.49
C ALA A 84 34.18 -9.90 -21.63
N THR A 85 34.07 -11.05 -20.97
CA THR A 85 35.05 -12.16 -21.01
C THR A 85 34.75 -13.20 -22.10
N GLY A 86 33.74 -12.98 -22.95
CA GLY A 86 33.43 -13.85 -24.10
C GLY A 86 32.66 -15.13 -23.78
N ALA A 87 32.17 -15.29 -22.53
CA ALA A 87 31.23 -16.34 -22.17
C ALA A 87 29.81 -15.89 -22.54
N GLY A 88 29.10 -16.71 -23.33
CA GLY A 88 27.89 -16.32 -24.07
C GLY A 88 26.73 -15.74 -23.24
N HIS A 89 25.87 -14.99 -23.95
CA HIS A 89 24.68 -14.31 -23.44
C HIS A 89 23.80 -15.18 -22.53
N LEU A 90 23.72 -14.80 -21.26
CA LEU A 90 22.70 -15.26 -20.33
C LEU A 90 21.90 -14.05 -19.82
N GLY A 91 20.83 -13.70 -20.53
CA GLY A 91 19.60 -13.17 -19.91
C GLY A 91 19.62 -11.78 -19.24
N GLY A 92 20.49 -10.84 -19.61
CA GLY A 92 20.56 -9.51 -18.99
C GLY A 92 19.31 -8.61 -19.12
N GLY A 93 18.43 -8.86 -20.09
CA GLY A 93 17.28 -7.99 -20.41
C GLY A 93 16.21 -7.87 -19.30
N GLY A 94 16.19 -8.81 -18.34
CA GLY A 94 15.26 -8.75 -17.21
C GLY A 94 15.68 -7.78 -16.10
N LEU A 95 16.99 -7.62 -15.87
CA LEU A 95 17.54 -6.90 -14.72
C LEU A 95 17.33 -5.38 -14.82
N ASP A 96 17.51 -4.80 -16.01
CA ASP A 96 17.26 -3.36 -16.19
C ASP A 96 15.78 -3.00 -15.95
N ASN A 97 14.85 -3.86 -16.36
CA ASN A 97 13.44 -3.66 -16.04
C ASN A 97 13.16 -3.83 -14.54
N LYS A 98 13.79 -4.80 -13.86
CA LYS A 98 13.66 -4.99 -12.41
C LYS A 98 14.22 -3.80 -11.62
N ILE A 99 15.38 -3.27 -12.00
CA ILE A 99 16.00 -2.06 -11.41
C ILE A 99 15.10 -0.85 -11.62
N ARG A 100 14.54 -0.68 -12.83
CA ARG A 100 13.61 0.41 -13.16
C ARG A 100 12.35 0.32 -12.31
N LEU A 101 11.72 -0.85 -12.23
CA LEU A 101 10.50 -1.07 -11.44
C LEU A 101 10.74 -0.79 -9.95
N VAL A 102 11.83 -1.30 -9.38
CA VAL A 102 12.18 -1.00 -7.98
C VAL A 102 12.48 0.47 -7.76
N SER A 103 13.10 1.16 -8.72
CA SER A 103 13.36 2.59 -8.59
C SER A 103 12.06 3.39 -8.55
N LEU A 104 11.03 2.94 -9.27
CA LEU A 104 9.68 3.50 -9.18
C LEU A 104 9.06 3.20 -7.81
N ASP A 105 9.18 1.98 -7.30
CA ASP A 105 8.69 1.60 -5.97
C ASP A 105 9.32 2.47 -4.86
N ILE A 106 10.63 2.77 -4.96
CA ILE A 106 11.35 3.68 -4.05
C ILE A 106 10.81 5.11 -4.14
N SER A 107 10.57 5.63 -5.36
CA SER A 107 9.99 6.96 -5.52
C SER A 107 8.56 7.04 -4.98
N GLU A 108 7.75 6.00 -5.20
CA GLU A 108 6.38 5.92 -4.68
C GLU A 108 6.38 5.88 -3.13
N GLU A 109 7.30 5.14 -2.49
CA GLU A 109 7.44 5.10 -1.04
C GLU A 109 7.84 6.47 -0.45
N ARG A 110 8.75 7.18 -1.12
CA ARG A 110 9.22 8.51 -0.71
C ARG A 110 8.14 9.59 -0.84
N GLU A 111 7.23 9.43 -1.80
CA GLU A 111 6.25 10.47 -2.16
C GLU A 111 4.83 10.19 -1.65
N ARG A 112 4.56 9.03 -1.02
CA ARG A 112 3.20 8.58 -0.64
C ARG A 112 2.43 9.63 0.19
N PRO A 113 1.40 10.29 -0.38
CA PRO A 113 0.40 10.96 0.43
C PRO A 113 -0.52 9.90 1.07
N LYS A 114 -0.97 10.15 2.30
CA LYS A 114 -1.76 9.20 3.11
C LYS A 114 -3.14 8.85 2.54
N SER A 115 -3.63 9.55 1.50
CA SER A 115 -4.95 9.27 0.89
C SER A 115 -4.83 8.67 -0.51
N TYR A 116 -5.60 7.62 -0.77
CA TYR A 116 -5.61 6.89 -2.05
C TYR A 116 -6.05 7.79 -3.22
N VAL A 117 -6.99 8.71 -2.98
CA VAL A 117 -7.45 9.71 -3.97
C VAL A 117 -6.31 10.62 -4.44
N ALA A 118 -5.37 10.99 -3.56
CA ALA A 118 -4.22 11.81 -3.95
C ALA A 118 -3.17 11.05 -4.77
N GLN A 119 -3.16 9.70 -4.71
CA GLN A 119 -2.28 8.85 -5.50
C GLN A 119 -2.71 8.76 -6.98
N ILE A 120 -4.02 8.88 -7.26
CA ILE A 120 -4.58 8.81 -8.62
C ILE A 120 -4.13 10.01 -9.49
N VAL A 121 -3.88 11.17 -8.86
CA VAL A 121 -3.56 12.42 -9.55
C VAL A 121 -2.08 12.50 -9.97
N ARG A 122 -1.20 11.62 -9.46
CA ARG A 122 0.27 11.76 -9.62
C ARG A 122 0.98 10.67 -10.43
N ARG A 123 0.28 9.72 -11.08
CA ARG A 123 1.00 8.73 -11.91
C ARG A 123 1.44 9.34 -13.24
N GLU A 124 2.75 9.22 -13.51
CA GLU A 124 3.38 9.64 -14.76
C GLU A 124 2.68 9.03 -15.99
N THR A 125 2.56 9.81 -17.06
CA THR A 125 1.78 9.42 -18.24
C THR A 125 2.72 8.90 -19.33
N VAL A 126 2.56 7.63 -19.72
CA VAL A 126 3.35 7.02 -20.79
C VAL A 126 2.72 7.35 -22.14
N CYS A 127 3.49 7.96 -23.04
CA CYS A 127 3.05 8.25 -24.40
C CYS A 127 2.83 6.96 -25.19
N ARG A 128 1.63 6.73 -25.73
CA ARG A 128 1.35 5.55 -26.57
C ARG A 128 2.05 5.55 -27.92
N GLN A 129 2.52 6.72 -28.39
CA GLN A 129 3.14 6.85 -29.70
C GLN A 129 4.66 6.59 -29.67
N CYS A 130 5.36 7.05 -28.63
CA CYS A 130 6.82 6.91 -28.54
C CYS A 130 7.33 6.24 -27.26
N GLY A 131 6.46 5.92 -26.30
CA GLY A 131 6.84 5.31 -25.02
C GLY A 131 7.50 6.26 -24.01
N CYS A 132 7.68 7.54 -24.34
CA CYS A 132 8.25 8.53 -23.43
C CYS A 132 7.35 8.75 -22.21
N ILE A 133 7.96 8.83 -21.02
CA ILE A 133 7.29 9.08 -19.74
C ILE A 133 7.17 10.58 -19.53
N ASN A 134 5.99 11.05 -19.15
CA ASN A 134 5.68 12.48 -19.01
C ASN A 134 5.12 12.77 -17.62
N ALA A 135 5.19 14.04 -17.21
CA ALA A 135 4.63 14.50 -15.96
C ALA A 135 3.12 14.14 -15.84
N PRO A 136 2.58 13.92 -14.63
CA PRO A 136 1.20 13.51 -14.44
C PRO A 136 0.15 14.51 -14.98
N ASP A 137 0.51 15.78 -15.06
CA ASP A 137 -0.28 16.89 -15.59
C ASP A 137 0.04 17.23 -17.06
N ALA A 138 0.95 16.47 -17.70
CA ALA A 138 1.31 16.72 -19.09
C ALA A 138 0.16 16.34 -20.04
N HIS A 139 -0.28 17.30 -20.84
CA HIS A 139 -1.28 17.08 -21.90
C HIS A 139 -0.65 16.63 -23.22
N HIS A 140 0.65 16.86 -23.40
CA HIS A 140 1.40 16.51 -24.62
C HIS A 140 2.72 15.84 -24.26
N CYS A 141 3.16 14.92 -25.11
CA CYS A 141 4.42 14.23 -24.92
C CYS A 141 5.59 15.18 -25.10
N VAL A 142 6.50 15.23 -24.11
CA VAL A 142 7.71 16.05 -24.15
C VAL A 142 8.65 15.68 -25.32
N GLN A 143 8.58 14.44 -25.79
CA GLN A 143 9.50 13.93 -26.81
C GLN A 143 8.93 13.93 -28.23
N CYS A 144 7.65 13.58 -28.43
CA CYS A 144 7.06 13.48 -29.77
C CYS A 144 5.89 14.43 -30.01
N GLY A 145 5.48 15.22 -29.02
CA GLY A 145 4.36 16.16 -29.13
C GLY A 145 2.97 15.52 -29.19
N ALA A 146 2.87 14.19 -29.18
CA ALA A 146 1.59 13.47 -29.22
C ALA A 146 0.71 13.84 -28.02
N GLY A 147 -0.60 13.96 -28.25
CA GLY A 147 -1.58 14.15 -27.19
C GLY A 147 -1.55 12.97 -26.22
N LEU A 148 -1.41 13.26 -24.93
CA LEU A 148 -1.42 12.27 -23.87
C LEU A 148 -2.86 12.08 -23.38
N LEU A 149 -3.21 10.82 -23.08
CA LEU A 149 -4.44 10.55 -22.33
C LEU A 149 -4.24 11.10 -20.92
N THR A 150 -4.80 12.27 -20.64
CA THR A 150 -4.90 12.76 -19.27
C THR A 150 -5.62 11.68 -18.48
N ASN A 151 -4.98 11.14 -17.43
CA ASN A 151 -5.63 10.22 -16.52
C ASN A 151 -6.75 10.98 -15.81
N THR A 152 -7.93 11.07 -16.43
CA THR A 152 -9.10 11.63 -15.78
C THR A 152 -9.55 10.65 -14.69
N PHE A 153 -10.20 11.18 -13.67
CA PHE A 153 -10.79 10.35 -12.61
C PHE A 153 -11.67 9.22 -13.18
N LEU A 154 -12.39 9.48 -14.28
CA LEU A 154 -13.27 8.52 -14.94
C LEU A 154 -12.51 7.36 -15.60
N ASP A 155 -11.36 7.63 -16.22
CA ASP A 155 -10.51 6.60 -16.82
C ASP A 155 -9.83 5.72 -15.76
N ALA A 156 -9.52 6.30 -14.59
CA ALA A 156 -9.02 5.55 -13.44
C ALA A 156 -10.10 4.65 -12.83
N TRP A 157 -11.37 5.09 -12.79
CA TRP A 157 -12.51 4.35 -12.23
C TRP A 157 -12.88 3.07 -13.00
N GLN A 158 -12.51 2.98 -14.28
CA GLN A 158 -12.76 1.80 -15.11
C GLN A 158 -11.75 0.67 -14.90
N ARG A 159 -10.64 0.89 -14.18
CA ARG A 159 -9.64 -0.16 -13.91
C ARG A 159 -9.90 -0.86 -12.57
N ASP A 160 -9.84 -2.18 -12.56
CA ASP A 160 -10.19 -3.00 -11.38
C ASP A 160 -9.20 -2.87 -10.21
N ASP A 161 -7.92 -2.58 -10.52
CA ASP A 161 -6.85 -2.33 -9.54
C ASP A 161 -7.10 -1.06 -8.70
N VAL A 162 -7.89 -0.11 -9.22
CA VAL A 162 -8.25 1.14 -8.57
C VAL A 162 -9.63 1.08 -7.92
N ARG A 163 -10.58 0.35 -8.53
CA ARG A 163 -11.96 0.26 -8.07
C ARG A 163 -12.10 -0.40 -6.70
N HIS A 164 -11.43 -1.53 -6.47
CA HIS A 164 -11.60 -2.31 -5.24
C HIS A 164 -11.10 -1.58 -3.97
N PRO A 165 -9.94 -0.89 -3.98
CA PRO A 165 -9.48 -0.09 -2.84
C PRO A 165 -10.37 1.13 -2.56
N ILE A 166 -10.81 1.86 -3.60
CA ILE A 166 -11.72 3.00 -3.42
C ILE A 166 -13.05 2.53 -2.84
N LEU A 167 -13.63 1.45 -3.37
CA LEU A 167 -14.85 0.88 -2.80
C LEU A 167 -14.67 0.42 -1.36
N ARG A 168 -13.46 -0.03 -0.96
CA ARG A 168 -13.16 -0.36 0.44
C ARG A 168 -13.17 0.89 1.32
N GLU A 169 -12.44 1.95 0.96
CA GLU A 169 -12.43 3.21 1.72
C GLU A 169 -13.82 3.86 1.77
N VAL A 170 -14.53 3.90 0.63
CA VAL A 170 -15.89 4.45 0.54
C VAL A 170 -16.86 3.60 1.36
N ARG A 171 -16.74 2.27 1.35
CA ARG A 171 -17.55 1.39 2.20
C ARG A 171 -17.25 1.61 3.67
N GLU A 172 -15.99 1.81 4.05
CA GLU A 172 -15.62 2.12 5.44
C GLU A 172 -16.27 3.43 5.91
N GLY A 173 -16.17 4.49 5.11
CA GLY A 173 -16.86 5.75 5.37
C GLY A 173 -18.38 5.60 5.40
N ALA A 174 -18.95 4.85 4.44
CA ALA A 174 -20.39 4.64 4.34
C ALA A 174 -20.96 3.83 5.51
N VAL A 175 -20.24 2.82 6.02
CA VAL A 175 -20.64 2.04 7.20
C VAL A 175 -20.68 2.95 8.44
N ILE A 176 -19.66 3.78 8.65
CA ILE A 176 -19.65 4.72 9.78
C ILE A 176 -20.83 5.69 9.69
N ILE A 177 -21.04 6.30 8.51
CA ILE A 177 -22.14 7.24 8.28
C ILE A 177 -23.49 6.57 8.49
N SER A 178 -23.71 5.37 7.93
CA SER A 178 -24.99 4.66 8.07
C SER A 178 -25.27 4.20 9.49
N VAL A 179 -24.25 3.80 10.27
CA VAL A 179 -24.40 3.52 11.70
C VAL A 179 -24.78 4.78 12.49
N VAL A 180 -24.13 5.91 12.22
CA VAL A 180 -24.44 7.19 12.87
C VAL A 180 -25.87 7.63 12.55
N LEU A 181 -26.27 7.57 11.28
CA LEU A 181 -27.63 7.93 10.85
C LEU A 181 -28.69 7.02 11.47
N LEU A 182 -28.45 5.71 11.52
CA LEU A 182 -29.36 4.77 12.17
C LEU A 182 -29.47 5.04 13.68
N ALA A 183 -28.36 5.40 14.35
CA ALA A 183 -28.37 5.75 15.77
C ALA A 183 -29.15 7.04 16.04
N VAL A 184 -28.98 8.08 15.20
CA VAL A 184 -29.74 9.34 15.27
C VAL A 184 -31.23 9.08 15.03
N TYR A 185 -31.56 8.26 14.03
CA TYR A 185 -32.93 7.86 13.74
C TYR A 185 -33.56 7.13 14.93
N LEU A 186 -32.91 6.09 15.48
CA LEU A 186 -33.43 5.39 16.65
C LEU A 186 -33.56 6.32 17.87
N ALA A 187 -32.61 7.24 18.04
CA ALA A 187 -32.67 8.22 19.11
C ALA A 187 -33.83 9.21 18.94
N SER A 188 -34.20 9.60 17.72
CA SER A 188 -35.31 10.53 17.50
C SER A 188 -36.63 9.98 18.06
N TRP A 189 -36.84 8.66 17.99
CA TRP A 189 -38.02 7.94 18.51
C TRP A 189 -38.02 7.72 20.03
N MET A 190 -36.94 8.03 20.75
CA MET A 190 -36.90 7.86 22.20
C MET A 190 -37.58 9.01 22.99
N PRO A 191 -38.22 8.72 24.13
CA PRO A 191 -38.69 9.70 25.09
C PRO A 191 -37.58 10.63 25.61
N ILE A 192 -37.93 11.84 26.02
CA ILE A 192 -36.99 12.90 26.42
C ILE A 192 -36.19 12.51 27.67
N GLU A 193 -36.80 11.75 28.57
CA GLU A 193 -36.22 11.29 29.82
C GLU A 193 -35.04 10.35 29.55
N ILE A 194 -35.22 9.44 28.57
CA ILE A 194 -34.19 8.49 28.16
C ILE A 194 -33.03 9.21 27.47
N LYS A 195 -33.34 10.20 26.61
CA LYS A 195 -32.32 11.04 25.97
C LYS A 195 -31.48 11.78 27.01
N GLY A 196 -32.11 12.36 28.03
CA GLY A 196 -31.43 13.08 29.11
C GLY A 196 -30.43 12.20 29.87
N VAL A 197 -30.83 10.98 30.24
CA VAL A 197 -29.96 10.02 30.95
C VAL A 197 -28.75 9.61 30.10
N LEU A 198 -28.97 9.35 28.80
CA LEU A 198 -27.88 9.00 27.87
C LEU A 198 -26.90 10.15 27.67
N LEU A 199 -27.37 11.39 27.57
CA LEU A 199 -26.53 12.57 27.41
C LEU A 199 -25.68 12.81 28.67
N LEU A 200 -26.30 12.74 29.86
CA LEU A 200 -25.62 12.94 31.14
C LEU A 200 -24.54 11.89 31.38
N SER A 201 -24.86 10.61 31.13
CA SER A 201 -23.88 9.52 31.26
C SER A 201 -22.70 9.65 30.31
N THR A 202 -22.94 10.13 29.08
CA THR A 202 -21.87 10.38 28.10
C THR A 202 -20.93 11.49 28.57
N ILE A 203 -21.47 12.60 29.08
CA ILE A 203 -20.68 13.71 29.62
C ILE A 203 -19.80 13.24 30.79
N ILE A 204 -20.36 12.44 31.70
CA ILE A 204 -19.64 11.91 32.86
C ILE A 204 -18.47 11.02 32.41
N VAL A 205 -18.70 10.10 31.47
CA VAL A 205 -17.64 9.20 30.97
C VAL A 205 -16.53 9.98 30.27
N LEU A 206 -16.88 10.97 29.43
CA LEU A 206 -15.89 11.80 28.74
C LEU A 206 -15.08 12.67 29.73
N ALA A 207 -15.72 13.21 30.77
CA ALA A 207 -15.04 13.95 31.83
C ALA A 207 -14.03 13.07 32.58
N ILE A 208 -14.40 11.84 32.96
CA ILE A 208 -13.51 10.89 33.63
C ILE A 208 -12.33 10.51 32.73
N LYS A 209 -12.59 10.23 31.45
CA LYS A 209 -11.56 9.83 30.49
C LYS A 209 -10.61 10.99 30.16
N GLY A 210 -11.14 12.21 30.06
CA GLY A 210 -10.37 13.45 29.91
C GLY A 210 -9.48 13.74 31.11
N LEU A 211 -9.99 13.59 32.34
CA LEU A 211 -9.19 13.73 33.55
C LEU A 211 -8.02 12.74 33.57
N ARG A 212 -8.27 11.45 33.27
CA ARG A 212 -7.20 10.44 33.23
C ARG A 212 -6.11 10.77 32.22
N ALA A 213 -6.48 11.26 31.04
CA ALA A 213 -5.52 11.64 30.00
C ALA A 213 -4.65 12.86 30.37
N ILE A 214 -5.13 13.70 31.31
CA ILE A 214 -4.39 14.85 31.84
C ILE A 214 -3.48 14.41 33.00
N THR A 215 -3.93 13.48 33.85
CA THR A 215 -3.16 13.01 35.01
C THR A 215 -2.08 11.98 34.68
N ASP A 216 -2.17 11.28 33.55
CA ASP A 216 -1.17 10.32 33.07
C ASP A 216 -0.03 10.96 32.24
N LYS A 217 0.09 12.29 32.22
CA LYS A 217 1.21 13.05 31.63
C LYS A 217 2.08 13.67 32.71
#